data_AF-A0A1B2F658-F1
#
_entry.id   AF-A0A1B2F658-F1
#
_cell.length_a   1.000
_cell.length_b   1.000
_cell.length_c   1.000
_cell.angle_alpha   90.00
_cell.angle_beta   90.00
_cell.angle_gamma   90.00
#
_symmetry.space_group_name_H-M   'P 1'
#
loop_
_entity.id
_entity.type
_entity.pdbx_description
1 polymer ?
#
loop_
_entity_poly.entity_id
_entity_poly.type
_entity_poly.pdbx_seq_one_letter_code
_entity_poly.pdbx_strand_id
1 'polypeptide(L)' 'MSKVYLVWNKGRTECVGFSDKDDAYQAAGKKLLGNPCASLAEQWRELYADDEPRMKFEVQEIDLGAEEKH' A
#
# COMPACT_ATOMS: atom_id res chain seq x y z
N MET A 1 4.19 -18.34 5.02
CA MET A 1 2.93 -17.61 5.25
C MET A 1 2.82 -16.57 4.15
N SER A 2 1.67 -16.51 3.49
CA SER A 2 1.45 -15.48 2.48
C SER A 2 1.21 -14.16 3.21
N LYS A 3 1.70 -13.04 2.69
CA LYS A 3 1.45 -11.71 3.27
C LYS A 3 0.70 -10.85 2.27
N VAL A 4 -0.22 -10.03 2.77
CA VAL A 4 -0.81 -8.93 2.02
C VAL A 4 -0.44 -7.62 2.70
N TYR A 5 -0.11 -6.63 1.90
CA TYR A 5 0.24 -5.29 2.33
C TYR A 5 -0.89 -4.36 1.93
N LEU A 6 -1.61 -3.80 2.92
CA LEU A 6 -2.62 -2.79 2.67
C LEU A 6 -2.00 -1.40 2.78
N VAL A 7 -2.24 -0.57 1.78
CA VAL A 7 -1.82 0.83 1.76
C VAL A 7 -3.04 1.70 1.93
N TRP A 8 -3.18 2.31 3.11
CA TRP A 8 -4.31 3.14 3.51
C TRP A 8 -4.10 4.60 3.15
N ASN A 9 -5.15 5.26 2.68
CA ASN A 9 -5.18 6.72 2.50
C ASN A 9 -5.26 7.46 3.86
N LYS A 10 -5.14 8.79 3.81
CA LYS A 10 -5.31 9.66 4.99
C LYS A 10 -6.74 9.50 5.54
N GLY A 11 -6.85 9.13 6.81
CA GLY A 11 -8.15 8.88 7.45
C GLY A 11 -8.63 7.42 7.39
N ARG A 12 -7.87 6.51 6.76
CA ARG A 12 -8.18 5.07 6.65
C ARG A 12 -9.60 4.80 6.11
N THR A 13 -10.05 5.58 5.14
CA THR A 13 -11.35 5.36 4.50
C THR A 13 -11.26 4.34 3.37
N GLU A 14 -10.11 4.28 2.69
CA GLU A 14 -9.86 3.42 1.54
C GLU A 14 -8.44 2.85 1.61
N CYS A 15 -8.26 1.65 1.06
CA CYS A 15 -6.95 1.04 0.87
C CYS A 15 -6.85 0.27 -0.44
N VAL A 16 -5.60 0.06 -0.86
CA VAL A 16 -5.23 -0.85 -1.94
C VAL A 16 -4.33 -1.97 -1.38
N GLY A 17 -4.55 -3.20 -1.83
CA GLY A 17 -3.80 -4.37 -1.40
C GLY A 17 -2.73 -4.80 -2.41
N PHE A 18 -1.55 -5.15 -1.92
CA PHE A 18 -0.47 -5.73 -2.70
C PHE A 18 0.01 -7.05 -2.08
N SER A 19 0.41 -8.00 -2.92
CA SER A 19 1.11 -9.21 -2.50
C SER A 19 2.63 -9.01 -2.40
N ASP A 20 3.15 -7.97 -3.05
CA ASP A 20 4.56 -7.59 -3.02
C ASP A 20 4.80 -6.39 -2.09
N LYS A 21 5.87 -6.48 -1.30
CA LYS A 21 6.24 -5.45 -0.31
C LYS A 21 6.73 -4.17 -0.97
N ASP A 22 7.52 -4.29 -2.04
CA ASP A 22 8.12 -3.14 -2.70
C ASP A 22 7.06 -2.31 -3.42
N ASP A 23 6.06 -2.95 -4.03
CA ASP A 23 4.92 -2.23 -4.62
C ASP A 23 4.11 -1.48 -3.55
N ALA A 24 3.82 -2.10 -2.41
CA ALA A 24 3.13 -1.42 -1.32
C ALA A 24 3.92 -0.23 -0.76
N TYR A 25 5.23 -0.36 -0.63
CA TYR A 25 6.09 0.70 -0.11
C TYR A 25 6.27 1.83 -1.11
N GLN A 26 6.29 1.53 -2.41
CA GLN A 26 6.28 2.55 -3.47
C GLN A 26 4.92 3.27 -3.53
N ALA A 27 3.80 2.54 -3.46
CA ALA A 27 2.45 3.13 -3.36
C ALA A 27 2.31 4.04 -2.13
N ALA A 28 3.00 3.71 -1.04
CA ALA A 28 3.02 4.53 0.17
C ALA A 28 4.04 5.70 0.13
N GLY A 29 4.80 5.87 -0.95
CA GLY A 29 5.86 6.87 -1.05
C GLY A 29 7.05 6.63 -0.12
N LYS A 30 7.21 5.42 0.43
CA LYS A 30 8.28 5.02 1.35
C LYS A 30 9.54 4.53 0.63
N LYS A 31 9.48 4.32 -0.69
CA LYS A 31 10.60 3.89 -1.54
C LYS A 31 10.67 4.78 -2.79
N LEU A 32 11.89 5.11 -3.21
CA LEU A 32 12.13 5.98 -4.37
C LEU A 32 11.66 5.33 -5.68
N LEU A 33 11.07 6.15 -6.55
CA LEU A 33 10.74 5.83 -7.94
C LEU A 33 12.04 5.56 -8.70
N GLY A 34 12.22 4.33 -9.19
CA GLY A 34 13.45 3.90 -9.86
C GLY A 34 13.57 2.38 -9.99
N ASN A 35 12.87 1.64 -9.12
CA ASN A 35 12.51 0.26 -9.40
C ASN A 35 11.23 0.23 -10.25
N PRO A 36 11.09 -0.74 -11.18
CA PRO A 36 9.79 -1.00 -11.80
C PRO A 36 8.76 -1.23 -10.69
N CYS A 37 7.64 -0.51 -10.77
CA CYS A 37 6.54 -0.60 -9.83
C CYS A 37 5.30 -1.06 -10.59
N ALA A 38 4.37 -1.72 -9.90
CA ALA A 38 3.06 -1.99 -10.45
C ALA A 38 2.35 -0.67 -10.84
N SER A 39 1.72 -0.65 -12.02
CA SER A 39 0.92 0.50 -12.49
C SER A 39 -0.20 0.89 -11.50
N LEU A 40 -0.68 -0.08 -10.71
CA LEU A 40 -1.66 0.15 -9.65
C LEU A 40 -1.13 1.04 -8.52
N ALA A 41 0.15 0.94 -8.17
CA ALA A 41 0.78 1.77 -7.15
C ALA A 41 1.02 3.21 -7.63
N GLU A 42 1.20 3.41 -8.92
CA GLU A 42 1.25 4.73 -9.55
C GLU A 42 -0.14 5.38 -9.54
N GLN A 43 -1.16 4.68 -10.06
CA GLN A 43 -2.55 5.15 -10.06
C GLN A 43 -3.06 5.48 -8.66
N TRP A 44 -2.73 4.65 -7.65
CA TRP A 44 -3.13 4.92 -6.27
C TRP A 44 -2.58 6.27 -5.76
N ARG A 45 -1.35 6.61 -6.13
CA ARG A 45 -0.75 7.89 -5.73
C ARG A 45 -1.33 9.05 -6.53
N GLU A 46 -1.57 8.90 -7.82
CA GLU A 46 -2.26 9.95 -8.61
C GLU A 46 -3.64 10.28 -8.03
N LEU A 47 -4.39 9.28 -7.54
CA LEU A 47 -5.72 9.50 -6.98
C LEU A 47 -5.73 10.22 -5.63
N TYR A 48 -4.72 10.00 -4.77
CA TYR A 48 -4.76 10.43 -3.37
C TYR A 48 -3.58 11.30 -2.92
N ALA A 49 -2.46 11.32 -3.65
CA ALA A 49 -1.25 12.04 -3.28
C ALA A 49 -1.11 13.40 -3.97
N ASP A 50 -1.78 13.62 -5.12
CA ASP A 50 -1.58 14.81 -5.96
C ASP A 50 -2.15 16.10 -5.33
N ASP A 51 -3.25 16.03 -4.59
CA ASP A 51 -3.84 17.21 -3.93
C ASP A 51 -3.12 17.62 -2.64
N GLU A 52 -2.45 16.69 -1.96
CA GLU A 52 -1.65 16.96 -0.77
C GLU A 52 -0.40 16.08 -0.74
N PRO A 53 0.82 16.60 -1.03
CA PRO A 53 2.07 15.84 -0.94
C PRO A 53 2.41 15.39 0.50
N ARG A 54 1.55 15.71 1.47
CA ARG A 54 1.61 15.28 2.87
C ARG A 54 0.59 14.19 3.20
N MET A 55 -0.16 13.65 2.23
CA MET A 55 -0.95 12.43 2.41
C MET A 55 0.01 11.29 2.76
N LYS A 56 0.15 11.06 4.07
CA LYS A 56 0.97 9.99 4.62
C LYS A 56 0.18 8.70 4.51
N PHE A 57 0.44 7.94 3.45
CA PHE A 57 -0.09 6.59 3.35
C PHE A 57 0.46 5.72 4.49
N GLU A 58 -0.40 4.89 5.05
CA GLU A 58 -0.01 3.91 6.07
C GLU A 58 0.05 2.51 5.44
N VAL A 59 1.13 1.77 5.71
CA VAL A 59 1.27 0.39 5.25
C VAL A 59 0.98 -0.53 6.43
N GLN A 60 0.02 -1.42 6.26
CA GLN A 60 -0.31 -2.49 7.19
C GLN A 60 0.07 -3.83 6.58
N GLU A 61 0.94 -4.59 7.26
CA GLU A 61 1.26 -5.97 6.88
C GLU A 61 0.24 -6.92 7.51
N ILE A 62 -0.37 -7.79 6.70
CA ILE A 62 -1.30 -8.83 7.14
C ILE A 62 -0.72 -10.19 6.77
N ASP A 63 -0.52 -11.05 7.77
CA ASP A 63 -0.19 -12.45 7.55
C ASP A 63 -1.45 -13.23 7.18
N LEU A 64 -1.49 -13.73 5.95
CA LEU A 64 -2.47 -14.70 5.46
C LEU A 64 -1.99 -16.10 5.90
N GLY A 65 -2.32 -16.42 7.14
CA GLY A 65 -2.18 -17.74 7.76
C GLY A 65 -3.42 -17.99 8.60
N ALA A 66 -4.06 -19.15 8.42
CA ALA A 66 -5.34 -19.48 9.03
C ALA A 66 -5.33 -19.34 10.56
N GLU A 67 -6.12 -18.41 11.08
CA GLU A 67 -6.77 -18.56 12.39
C GLU A 67 -8.28 -18.66 12.18
N GLU A 68 -8.74 -19.86 11.81
CA GLU A 68 -9.95 -20.39 12.44
C GLU A 68 -9.51 -20.98 13.78
N LYS A 69 -9.59 -20.21 14.88
CA LYS A 69 -9.66 -20.80 16.23
C LYS A 69 -10.53 -19.96 17.16
N HIS A 70 -11.73 -20.54 17.38
CA HIS A 70 -12.68 -20.43 18.50
C HIS A 70 -13.60 -19.20 18.58
#